data_AF-A0A9D9PV90-F1
#
_entry.id   AF-A0A9D9PV90-F1
#
_cell.length_a   1.000
_cell.length_b   1.000
_cell.length_c   1.000
_cell.angle_alpha   90.00
_cell.angle_beta   90.00
_cell.angle_gamma   90.00
#
_symmetry.space_group_name_H-M   'P 1'
#
loop_
_entity.id
_entity.type
_entity.pdbx_description
1 polymer ?
#
loop_
_entity_poly.entity_id
_entity_poly.type
_entity_poly.pdbx_seq_one_letter_code
_entity_poly.pdbx_strand_id
1 'polypeptide(L)'
;MVDRRLAQYFRSGRPGDLLTASRYVMAGGGKRVRSTLVQLSCEAVGGKPEAAVHAGAAIELMHNFTLVHDDIMDRARSRRGRPTVHVAWDLNTALLVGDILLGFSGMHTTCC
;
A
#
# COMPACT_ATOMS: atom_id res chain seq x y z
N MET A 1 -10.75 9.61 0.54
CA MET A 1 -10.13 10.00 -0.75
C MET A 1 -9.00 9.07 -1.14
N VAL A 2 -8.09 8.75 -0.22
CA VAL A 2 -6.92 7.90 -0.49
C VAL A 2 -7.28 6.46 -0.85
N ASP A 3 -8.24 5.82 -0.18
CA ASP A 3 -8.63 4.43 -0.54
C ASP A 3 -9.13 4.32 -1.98
N ARG A 4 -9.89 5.32 -2.45
CA ARG A 4 -10.33 5.41 -3.85
C ARG A 4 -9.13 5.51 -4.80
N ARG A 5 -8.10 6.26 -4.41
CA ARG A 5 -6.87 6.42 -5.20
C ARG A 5 -6.03 5.14 -5.22
N LEU A 6 -5.82 4.51 -4.07
CA LEU A 6 -5.12 3.23 -3.95
C LEU A 6 -5.81 2.13 -4.78
N ALA A 7 -7.15 2.08 -4.77
CA ALA A 7 -7.90 1.16 -5.59
C ALA A 7 -7.70 1.39 -7.10
N GLN A 8 -7.46 2.63 -7.54
CA GLN A 8 -7.19 2.92 -8.95
C GLN A 8 -5.82 2.42 -9.41
N TYR A 9 -4.79 2.48 -8.55
CA TYR A 9 -3.42 2.06 -8.90
C TYR A 9 -3.32 0.58 -9.28
N PHE A 10 -4.19 -0.26 -8.72
CA PHE A 10 -4.19 -1.70 -8.96
C PHE A 10 -5.42 -2.19 -9.76
N ARG A 11 -6.05 -1.32 -10.57
CA ARG A 11 -7.25 -1.67 -11.35
C ARG A 11 -6.98 -2.68 -12.47
N SER A 12 -5.84 -2.56 -13.16
CA SER A 12 -5.49 -3.40 -14.29
C SER A 12 -4.54 -4.51 -13.84
N GLY A 13 -5.03 -5.75 -13.74
CA GLY A 13 -4.19 -6.93 -13.50
C GLY A 13 -4.92 -8.19 -13.96
N ARG A 14 -4.19 -9.12 -14.58
CA ARG A 14 -4.74 -10.43 -14.96
C ARG A 14 -4.87 -11.33 -13.73
N PRO A 15 -5.86 -12.25 -13.68
CA PRO A 15 -5.93 -13.26 -12.62
C PRO A 15 -4.63 -14.08 -12.60
N GLY A 16 -4.03 -14.26 -11.42
CA GLY A 16 -2.77 -15.01 -11.25
C GLY A 16 -1.48 -14.18 -11.32
N ASP A 17 -1.56 -12.89 -11.63
CA ASP A 17 -0.40 -11.98 -11.68
C ASP A 17 -0.11 -11.32 -10.31
N LEU A 18 1.11 -10.82 -10.10
CA LEU A 18 1.60 -10.13 -8.90
C LEU A 18 0.66 -9.01 -8.44
N LEU A 19 0.00 -8.34 -9.38
CA LEU A 19 -1.01 -7.31 -9.12
C LEU A 19 -2.20 -7.83 -8.29
N THR A 20 -2.54 -9.12 -8.40
CA THR A 20 -3.57 -9.75 -7.58
C THR A 20 -3.12 -9.87 -6.12
N ALA A 21 -1.87 -10.26 -5.89
CA ALA A 21 -1.29 -10.30 -4.54
C ALA A 21 -1.09 -8.88 -3.97
N SER A 22 -0.70 -7.90 -4.77
CA SER A 22 -0.65 -6.48 -4.33
C SER A 22 -2.03 -5.95 -3.94
N ARG A 23 -3.09 -6.24 -4.72
CA ARG A 23 -4.47 -5.91 -4.35
C ARG A 23 -4.90 -6.56 -3.04
N TYR A 24 -4.49 -7.81 -2.81
CA TYR A 24 -4.81 -8.53 -1.58
C TYR A 24 -4.28 -7.80 -0.35
N VAL A 25 -3.04 -7.30 -0.41
CA VAL A 25 -2.43 -6.49 0.67
C VAL A 25 -3.25 -5.23 0.91
N MET A 26 -3.57 -4.49 -0.15
CA MET A 26 -4.33 -3.23 -0.03
C MET A 26 -5.75 -3.43 0.48
N ALA A 27 -6.38 -4.55 0.13
CA ALA A 27 -7.70 -4.97 0.61
C ALA A 27 -7.69 -5.42 2.07
N GLY A 28 -6.52 -5.62 2.70
CA GLY A 28 -6.37 -5.91 4.14
C GLY A 28 -6.79 -4.75 5.06
N GLY A 29 -7.26 -3.64 4.48
CA GLY A 29 -7.82 -2.49 5.18
C GLY A 29 -6.74 -1.66 5.90
N GLY A 30 -7.12 -1.06 7.02
CA GLY A 30 -6.24 -0.26 7.89
C GLY A 30 -6.90 1.03 8.31
N LYS A 31 -6.45 1.60 9.43
CA LYS A 31 -7.01 2.86 9.97
C LYS A 31 -6.61 4.10 9.15
N ARG A 32 -5.70 3.95 8.17
CA ARG A 32 -5.16 5.03 7.30
C ARG A 32 -4.62 6.25 8.05
N VAL A 33 -4.15 6.05 9.29
CA VAL A 33 -3.69 7.14 10.17
C VAL A 33 -2.57 7.95 9.52
N ARG A 34 -1.66 7.29 8.79
CA ARG A 34 -0.52 7.98 8.16
C ARG A 34 -0.97 8.86 7.00
N SER A 35 -1.85 8.34 6.15
CA SER A 35 -2.44 9.12 5.07
C SER A 35 -3.26 10.30 5.55
N THR A 36 -4.03 10.10 6.62
CA THR A 36 -4.81 11.18 7.24
C THR A 36 -3.90 12.23 7.84
N LEU A 37 -2.82 11.83 8.52
CA LEU A 37 -1.84 12.77 9.07
C LEU A 37 -1.22 13.64 7.97
N VAL A 38 -0.87 13.06 6.81
CA VAL A 38 -0.33 13.82 5.67
C VAL A 38 -1.31 14.89 5.17
N GLN A 39 -2.59 14.53 5.04
CA GLN A 39 -3.64 15.46 4.61
C GLN A 39 -3.89 16.57 5.64
N LEU A 40 -3.96 16.21 6.93
CA LEU A 40 -4.12 17.17 8.03
C LEU A 40 -2.92 18.12 8.14
N SER A 41 -1.69 17.63 7.93
CA SER A 41 -0.49 18.46 7.89
C SER A 41 -0.52 19.45 6.73
N CYS A 42 -1.04 19.05 5.57
CA CYS A 42 -1.24 19.97 4.43
C CYS A 42 -2.26 21.06 4.76
N GLU A 43 -3.37 20.69 5.40
CA GLU A 43 -4.40 21.63 5.84
C GLU A 43 -3.87 22.60 6.90
N ALA A 44 -3.09 22.11 7.86
CA ALA A 44 -2.53 22.90 8.95
C ALA A 44 -1.61 24.04 8.48
N VAL A 45 -1.01 23.91 7.28
CA VAL A 45 -0.17 24.95 6.67
C VAL A 45 -0.91 25.78 5.61
N GLY A 46 -2.24 25.68 5.55
CA GLY A 46 -3.09 26.44 4.63
C GLY A 46 -3.26 25.83 3.24
N GLY A 47 -2.83 24.58 3.04
CA GLY A 47 -3.03 23.82 1.82
C GLY A 47 -4.41 23.16 1.74
N LYS A 48 -4.75 22.62 0.57
CA LYS A 48 -5.96 21.81 0.38
C LYS A 48 -5.63 20.33 0.61
N PRO A 49 -6.34 19.60 1.48
CA PRO A 49 -6.11 18.16 1.71
C PRO A 49 -6.04 17.33 0.42
N GLU A 50 -6.84 17.70 -0.60
CA GLU A 50 -6.87 17.05 -1.91
C GLU A 50 -5.52 17.09 -2.62
N ALA A 51 -4.75 18.17 -2.44
CA ALA A 51 -3.42 18.31 -3.03
C ALA A 51 -2.44 17.30 -2.43
N ALA A 52 -2.65 16.88 -1.18
CA ALA A 52 -1.82 15.91 -0.49
C ALA A 52 -2.27 14.45 -0.67
N VAL A 53 -3.32 14.18 -1.44
CA VAL A 53 -3.85 12.81 -1.63
C VAL A 53 -2.81 11.86 -2.24
N HIS A 54 -2.00 12.35 -3.19
CA HIS A 54 -0.96 11.54 -3.83
C HIS A 54 0.18 11.19 -2.87
N ALA A 55 0.67 12.18 -2.12
CA ALA A 55 1.64 11.95 -1.04
C ALA A 55 1.08 11.01 0.05
N GLY A 56 -0.17 11.21 0.45
CA GLY A 56 -0.85 10.36 1.42
C GLY A 56 -1.03 8.93 0.94
N ALA A 57 -1.25 8.71 -0.37
CA ALA A 57 -1.34 7.38 -0.95
C ALA A 57 0.03 6.70 -1.01
N ALA A 58 1.07 7.42 -1.40
CA ALA A 58 2.44 6.92 -1.41
C ALA A 58 2.91 6.45 -0.03
N ILE A 59 2.67 7.25 1.02
CA ILE A 59 3.00 6.86 2.39
C ILE A 59 2.29 5.56 2.82
N GLU A 60 1.03 5.37 2.42
CA GLU A 60 0.33 4.11 2.71
C GLU A 60 0.88 2.93 1.89
N LEU A 61 1.28 3.14 0.63
CA LEU A 61 1.94 2.10 -0.18
C LEU A 61 3.27 1.67 0.46
N MET A 62 4.11 2.64 0.82
CA MET A 62 5.37 2.40 1.53
C MET A 62 5.12 1.66 2.86
N HIS A 63 4.10 2.07 3.62
CA HIS A 63 3.75 1.36 4.85
C HIS A 63 3.36 -0.10 4.58
N ASN A 64 2.53 -0.37 3.56
CA ASN A 64 2.14 -1.74 3.25
C ASN A 64 3.33 -2.57 2.72
N PHE A 65 4.26 -1.97 1.97
CA PHE A 65 5.54 -2.58 1.62
C PHE A 65 6.28 -3.08 2.88
N THR A 66 6.47 -2.20 3.87
CA THR A 66 7.16 -2.59 5.11
C THR A 66 6.47 -3.75 5.82
N LEU A 67 5.12 -3.77 5.86
CA LEU A 67 4.38 -4.86 6.50
C LEU A 67 4.54 -6.20 5.77
N VAL A 68 4.61 -6.20 4.45
CA VAL A 68 4.82 -7.44 3.67
C VAL A 68 6.21 -8.02 3.95
N HIS A 69 7.23 -7.16 4.02
CA HIS A 69 8.59 -7.59 4.35
C HIS A 69 8.73 -7.99 5.82
N ASP A 70 8.09 -7.27 6.75
CA ASP A 70 8.03 -7.64 8.17
C ASP A 70 7.39 -9.01 8.34
N ASP A 71 6.30 -9.30 7.62
CA ASP A 71 5.65 -10.62 7.69
C ASP A 71 6.63 -11.75 7.30
N ILE A 72 7.50 -11.51 6.31
CA ILE A 72 8.54 -12.46 5.91
C ILE A 72 9.61 -12.61 7.00
N MET A 73 10.12 -11.49 7.52
CA MET A 73 11.17 -11.47 8.54
C MET A 73 10.72 -12.16 9.84
N ASP A 74 9.48 -11.89 10.26
CA ASP A 74 8.90 -12.44 11.48
C ASP A 74 8.31 -13.85 11.30
N ARG A 75 8.31 -14.39 10.07
CA ARG A 75 7.62 -15.64 9.70
C ARG A 75 6.16 -15.63 10.13
N ALA A 76 5.51 -14.47 10.05
CA ALA A 76 4.16 -14.26 10.50
C ALA A 76 3.18 -15.02 9.59
N ARG A 77 2.36 -15.91 10.18
CA ARG A 77 1.40 -16.71 9.38
C ARG A 77 0.12 -15.97 8.99
N SER A 78 -0.23 -14.93 9.75
CA SER A 78 -1.45 -14.16 9.51
C SER A 78 -1.33 -12.71 9.93
N ARG A 79 -2.01 -11.82 9.21
CA ARG A 79 -2.16 -10.40 9.53
C ARG A 79 -3.62 -10.00 9.40
N ARG A 80 -4.17 -9.37 10.46
CA ARG A 80 -5.57 -8.89 10.51
C ARG A 80 -6.60 -9.99 10.16
N GLY A 81 -6.38 -11.20 10.69
CA GLY A 81 -7.26 -12.34 10.46
C GLY A 81 -7.15 -12.97 9.06
N ARG A 82 -6.18 -12.55 8.24
CA ARG A 82 -5.95 -13.06 6.89
C ARG A 82 -4.56 -13.69 6.78
N PRO A 83 -4.32 -14.73 5.95
CA PRO A 83 -2.98 -15.24 5.70
C PRO A 83 -2.05 -14.13 5.17
N THR A 84 -0.78 -14.13 5.58
CA THR A 84 0.23 -13.23 5.00
C THR A 84 0.54 -13.63 3.56
N VAL A 85 1.12 -12.72 2.77
CA VAL A 85 1.32 -12.95 1.33
C VAL A 85 2.19 -14.19 1.06
N HIS A 86 3.25 -14.37 1.85
CA HIS A 86 4.15 -15.52 1.70
C HIS A 86 3.53 -16.86 2.11
N VAL A 87 2.43 -16.84 2.88
CA VAL A 87 1.63 -18.03 3.22
C VAL A 87 0.55 -18.30 2.18
N ALA A 88 -0.07 -17.25 1.63
CA ALA A 88 -1.14 -17.39 0.64
C ALA A 88 -0.63 -17.72 -0.77
N TRP A 89 0.58 -17.27 -1.13
CA TRP A 89 1.22 -17.56 -2.40
C TRP A 89 2.54 -18.31 -2.18
N ASP A 90 3.62 -17.57 -1.98
CA ASP A 90 4.97 -18.08 -1.73
C ASP A 90 5.90 -16.91 -1.37
N LEU A 91 7.12 -17.23 -0.96
CA LEU A 91 8.12 -16.23 -0.57
C LEU A 91 8.51 -15.28 -1.71
N ASN A 92 8.71 -15.78 -2.93
CA ASN A 92 9.17 -14.97 -4.06
C ASN A 92 8.09 -13.97 -4.48
N THR A 93 6.83 -14.42 -4.51
CA THR A 93 5.67 -13.56 -4.74
C THR A 93 5.58 -12.47 -3.68
N ALA A 94 5.81 -12.78 -2.40
CA ALA A 94 5.76 -11.79 -1.33
C ALA A 94 6.87 -10.72 -1.45
N LEU A 95 8.09 -11.12 -1.80
CA LEU A 95 9.19 -10.19 -2.07
C LEU A 95 8.86 -9.26 -3.24
N LEU A 96 8.43 -9.81 -4.38
CA LEU A 96 8.09 -9.04 -5.58
C LEU A 96 6.90 -8.10 -5.35
N VAL A 97 5.91 -8.52 -4.56
CA VAL A 97 4.80 -7.65 -4.14
C VAL A 97 5.32 -6.46 -3.35
N GLY A 98 6.28 -6.69 -2.43
CA GLY A 98 6.96 -5.61 -1.71
C GLY A 98 7.58 -4.60 -2.66
N ASP A 99 8.40 -5.07 -3.61
CA ASP A 99 9.08 -4.22 -4.60
C ASP A 99 8.09 -3.41 -5.46
N ILE A 100 6.98 -4.03 -5.89
CA ILE A 100 5.93 -3.34 -6.62
C ILE A 100 5.31 -2.23 -5.77
N LEU A 101 4.96 -2.49 -4.51
CA LEU A 101 4.37 -1.48 -3.64
C LEU A 101 5.30 -0.28 -3.44
N LEU A 102 6.61 -0.54 -3.27
CA LEU A 102 7.63 0.50 -3.15
C LEU A 102 7.80 1.30 -4.45
N GLY A 103 7.85 0.62 -5.61
CA GLY A 103 7.94 1.27 -6.92
C GLY A 103 6.73 2.16 -7.22
N PHE A 104 5.52 1.69 -6.92
CA PHE A 104 4.30 2.48 -7.05
C PHE A 104 4.28 3.68 -6.11
N SER A 105 4.84 3.56 -4.89
CA SER A 105 4.99 4.68 -3.96
C SER A 105 5.81 5.81 -4.60
N GLY A 106 6.98 5.51 -5.16
CA GLY A 106 7.86 6.51 -5.77
C GLY A 106 7.28 7.16 -7.03
N MET A 107 6.59 6.40 -7.88
CA MET A 107 5.97 6.91 -9.10
C MET A 107 4.87 7.96 -8.83
N HIS A 108 4.18 7.86 -7.70
CA HIS A 108 3.04 8.71 -7.38
C HIS A 108 3.38 9.89 -6.47
N THR A 109 4.59 9.97 -5.92
CA THR A 109 5.11 11.15 -5.22
C THR A 109 5.61 12.25 -6.16
N THR A 110 6.01 11.91 -7.38
CA THR A 110 6.64 12.84 -8.35
C THR A 110 5.65 13.56 -9.25
N CYS A 111 4.34 13.33 -9.08
CA CYS A 111 3.29 13.91 -9.92
C CYS A 111 2.56 15.10 -9.25
N CYS A 112 3.15 15.66 -8.19
CA CYS A 112 2.73 16.92 -7.57
C CYS A 112 3.47 18.11 -8.18
#